data_AF-Q029G8-F1
#
_entry.id   AF-Q029G8-F1
#
_cell.length_a   1.000
_cell.length_b   1.000
_cell.length_c   1.000
_cell.angle_alpha   90.00
_cell.angle_beta   90.00
_cell.angle_gamma   90.00
#
_symmetry.space_group_name_H-M   'P 1'
#
loop_
_entity.id
_entity.type
_entity.pdbx_description
1 polymer ?
#
loop_
_entity_poly.entity_id
_entity_poly.type
_entity_poly.pdbx_seq_one_letter_code
_entity_poly.pdbx_strand_id
1 'polypeptide(L)'
;MKRKLLWGTAAFLAAVSSIAAISLHLSGQAKLRRAAANRLVIESALLRFSEKVPLGATRKQVKEVFRTRAISFQERCCFEPNGPFSILVQVGKEDKPWYCSEWPDYVAFEFSATATPHRVFEILESDVLKLVHLTSNGEGCL
;
A
#
# COMPACT_ATOMS: atom_id res chain seq x y z
N MET A 1 -24.65 41.83 36.77
CA MET A 1 -23.98 40.51 36.79
C MET A 1 -24.08 39.72 35.48
N LYS A 2 -25.21 39.71 34.75
CA LYS A 2 -25.40 38.89 33.53
C LYS A 2 -24.40 39.15 32.38
N ARG A 3 -23.93 40.39 32.19
CA ARG A 3 -22.97 40.74 31.11
C ARG A 3 -21.58 40.09 31.29
N LYS A 4 -21.05 39.98 32.51
CA LYS A 4 -19.73 39.35 32.75
C LYS A 4 -19.77 37.84 32.49
N LEU A 5 -20.91 37.20 32.76
CA LEU A 5 -21.13 35.78 32.51
C LEU A 5 -21.19 35.46 31.01
N LEU A 6 -21.88 36.30 30.22
CA LEU A 6 -22.00 36.17 28.76
C LEU A 6 -20.66 36.31 28.01
N TRP A 7 -19.77 37.19 28.49
CA TRP A 7 -18.45 37.37 27.88
C TRP A 7 -17.50 36.21 28.22
N GLY A 8 -17.61 35.67 29.44
CA GLY A 8 -16.87 34.48 29.85
C GLY A 8 -17.22 33.24 29.03
N THR A 9 -18.51 33.01 28.75
CA THR A 9 -18.94 31.87 27.92
C THR A 9 -18.54 32.02 26.46
N ALA A 10 -18.66 33.23 25.89
CA ALA A 10 -18.24 33.51 24.53
C ALA A 10 -16.72 33.31 24.33
N ALA A 11 -15.90 33.80 25.26
CA ALA A 11 -14.45 33.61 25.23
C ALA A 11 -14.06 32.13 25.34
N PHE A 12 -14.74 31.36 26.19
CA PHE A 12 -14.50 29.92 26.33
C PHE A 12 -14.84 29.15 25.04
N LEU A 13 -16.00 29.41 24.44
CA LEU A 13 -16.40 28.77 23.17
C LEU A 13 -15.44 29.10 22.03
N ALA A 14 -14.98 30.34 21.94
CA ALA A 14 -13.98 30.75 20.96
C ALA A 14 -12.67 29.99 21.16
N ALA A 15 -12.17 29.89 22.39
CA ALA A 15 -10.94 29.18 22.71
C ALA A 15 -11.04 27.68 22.36
N VAL A 16 -12.15 27.02 22.72
CA VAL A 16 -12.38 25.60 22.40
C VAL A 16 -12.42 25.37 20.89
N SER A 17 -13.12 26.25 20.14
CA SER A 17 -13.18 26.18 18.68
C SER A 17 -11.80 26.33 18.04
N SER A 18 -10.99 27.30 18.49
CA SER A 18 -9.63 27.50 17.99
C SER A 18 -8.72 26.30 18.27
N ILE A 19 -8.79 25.69 19.46
CA ILE A 19 -8.01 24.49 19.80
C ILE A 19 -8.39 23.30 18.91
N ALA A 20 -9.69 23.10 18.68
CA ALA A 20 -10.17 22.04 17.80
C ALA A 20 -9.67 22.23 16.35
N ALA A 21 -9.74 23.46 15.83
CA ALA A 21 -9.27 23.78 14.48
C ALA A 21 -7.75 23.55 14.32
N ILE A 22 -6.94 23.98 15.28
CA ILE A 22 -5.49 23.77 15.27
C ILE A 22 -5.17 22.27 15.33
N SER A 23 -5.86 21.51 16.18
CA SER A 23 -5.64 20.06 16.32
C SER A 23 -5.98 19.30 15.03
N LEU A 24 -7.07 19.68 14.35
CA LEU A 24 -7.44 19.12 13.05
C LEU A 24 -6.41 19.47 11.97
N HIS A 25 -5.90 20.71 11.96
CA HIS A 25 -4.90 21.13 10.99
C HIS A 25 -3.56 20.39 11.17
N LEU A 26 -3.07 20.29 12.40
CA LEU A 26 -1.83 19.59 12.72
C LEU A 26 -1.92 18.09 12.44
N SER A 27 -3.04 17.45 12.81
CA SER A 27 -3.25 16.03 12.52
C SER A 27 -3.38 15.76 11.02
N GLY A 28 -4.04 16.64 10.26
CA GLY A 28 -4.10 16.58 8.80
C GLY A 28 -2.71 16.68 8.15
N GLN A 29 -1.91 17.67 8.57
CA GLN A 29 -0.53 17.86 8.10
C GLN A 29 0.37 16.65 8.42
N ALA A 30 0.26 16.10 9.63
CA ALA A 30 1.02 14.92 10.03
C ALA A 30 0.66 13.69 9.19
N LYS A 31 -0.62 13.49 8.88
CA LYS A 31 -1.08 12.41 7.98
C LYS A 31 -0.51 12.57 6.57
N LEU A 32 -0.58 13.77 6.00
CA LEU A 32 -0.02 14.04 4.66
C LEU A 32 1.49 13.77 4.60
N ARG A 33 2.24 14.18 5.63
CA ARG A 33 3.69 13.93 5.72
C ARG A 33 4.01 12.45 5.83
N ARG A 34 3.24 11.69 6.62
CA ARG A 34 3.41 10.23 6.72
C ARG A 34 3.11 9.54 5.40
N ALA A 35 2.03 9.92 4.72
CA ALA A 35 1.69 9.37 3.40
C ALA A 35 2.81 9.64 2.37
N ALA A 36 3.36 10.86 2.35
CA ALA A 36 4.47 11.22 1.48
C ALA A 36 5.77 10.44 1.82
N ALA A 37 6.10 10.31 3.10
CA ALA A 37 7.26 9.54 3.54
C ALA A 37 7.14 8.04 3.20
N ASN A 38 5.96 7.46 3.42
CA ASN A 38 5.67 6.08 3.07
C ASN A 38 5.81 5.87 1.56
N ARG A 39 5.31 6.80 0.74
CA ARG A 39 5.45 6.73 -0.72
C ARG A 39 6.92 6.66 -1.16
N LEU A 40 7.80 7.46 -0.56
CA LEU A 40 9.24 7.41 -0.87
C LEU A 40 9.87 6.07 -0.50
N VAL A 41 9.52 5.52 0.66
CA VAL A 41 9.99 4.19 1.09
C VAL A 41 9.52 3.11 0.11
N ILE A 42 8.25 3.17 -0.28
CA ILE A 42 7.62 2.23 -1.19
C ILE A 42 8.23 2.33 -2.60
N GLU A 43 8.40 3.53 -3.15
CA GLU A 43 9.05 3.76 -4.45
C GLU A 43 10.51 3.28 -4.42
N SER A 44 11.24 3.49 -3.33
CA SER A 44 12.60 2.98 -3.16
C SER A 44 12.64 1.44 -3.10
N ALA A 45 11.62 0.81 -2.52
CA ALA A 45 11.49 -0.64 -2.48
C ALA A 45 11.27 -1.17 -3.91
N LEU A 46 10.38 -0.56 -4.68
CA LEU A 46 10.12 -0.95 -6.07
C LEU A 46 11.39 -0.86 -6.93
N LEU A 47 12.17 0.22 -6.82
CA LEU A 47 13.45 0.34 -7.52
C LEU A 47 14.42 -0.79 -7.16
N ARG A 48 14.58 -1.07 -5.86
CA ARG A 48 15.44 -2.15 -5.38
C ARG A 48 14.99 -3.54 -5.86
N PHE A 49 13.70 -3.76 -6.03
CA PHE A 49 13.18 -5.02 -6.56
C PHE A 49 13.39 -5.13 -8.07
N SER A 50 13.10 -4.08 -8.81
CA SER A 50 13.31 -4.01 -10.27
C SER A 50 14.78 -4.19 -10.67
N GLU A 51 15.72 -3.69 -9.87
CA GLU A 51 17.16 -3.93 -10.08
C GLU A 51 17.56 -5.40 -9.89
N LYS A 52 16.88 -6.12 -9.01
CA LYS A 52 17.22 -7.50 -8.63
C LYS A 52 16.50 -8.54 -9.47
N VAL A 53 15.33 -8.18 -10.00
CA VAL A 53 14.45 -9.07 -10.74
C VAL A 53 14.11 -8.40 -12.07
N PRO A 54 14.87 -8.68 -13.14
CA PRO A 54 14.62 -8.07 -14.42
C PRO A 54 13.30 -8.56 -15.00
N LEU A 55 12.62 -7.69 -15.75
CA LEU A 55 11.54 -8.11 -16.63
C LEU A 55 12.07 -9.18 -17.60
N GLY A 56 11.23 -10.17 -17.93
CA GLY A 56 11.69 -11.35 -18.67
C GLY A 56 12.10 -12.53 -17.78
N ALA A 57 12.36 -12.32 -16.49
CA ALA A 57 12.68 -13.41 -15.56
C ALA A 57 11.51 -14.38 -15.39
N THR A 58 11.81 -15.68 -15.31
CA THR A 58 10.80 -16.70 -15.01
C THR A 58 10.32 -16.61 -13.57
N ARG A 59 9.08 -17.02 -13.30
CA ARG A 59 8.51 -17.12 -11.94
C ARG A 59 9.44 -17.88 -10.99
N LYS A 60 10.04 -18.97 -11.48
CA LYS A 60 11.05 -19.74 -10.74
C LYS A 60 12.22 -18.88 -10.30
N GLN A 61 12.79 -18.11 -11.24
CA GLN A 61 13.92 -17.22 -10.95
C GLN A 61 13.53 -16.14 -9.94
N VAL A 62 12.34 -15.55 -10.06
CA VAL A 62 11.84 -14.56 -9.10
C VAL A 62 11.72 -15.17 -7.70
N LYS A 63 11.06 -16.33 -7.56
CA LYS A 63 10.91 -17.04 -6.29
C LYS A 63 12.26 -17.39 -5.67
N GLU A 64 13.22 -17.83 -6.48
CA GLU A 64 14.55 -18.20 -6.01
C GLU A 64 15.32 -16.99 -5.46
N VAL A 65 15.23 -15.84 -6.12
CA VAL A 65 15.80 -14.58 -5.62
C VAL A 65 15.21 -14.21 -4.27
N PHE A 66 13.89 -14.34 -4.10
CA PHE A 66 13.22 -14.03 -2.83
C PHE A 66 13.61 -14.99 -1.72
N ARG A 67 13.66 -16.30 -2.00
CA ARG A 67 14.11 -17.32 -1.04
C ARG A 67 15.55 -17.10 -0.61
N THR A 68 16.46 -16.89 -1.55
CA THR A 68 17.89 -16.67 -1.28
C THR A 68 18.12 -15.45 -0.40
N ARG A 69 17.25 -14.44 -0.51
CA ARG A 69 17.35 -13.18 0.25
C ARG A 69 16.42 -13.11 1.46
N ALA A 70 15.78 -14.23 1.83
CA ALA A 70 14.81 -14.30 2.92
C ALA A 70 13.68 -13.25 2.84
N ILE A 71 13.24 -12.91 1.61
CA ILE A 71 12.11 -12.03 1.38
C ILE A 71 10.84 -12.86 1.46
N SER A 72 9.97 -12.54 2.41
CA SER A 72 8.64 -13.13 2.50
C SER A 72 7.77 -12.65 1.35
N PHE A 73 7.07 -13.59 0.70
CA PHE A 73 6.16 -13.29 -0.39
C PHE A 73 4.91 -14.16 -0.31
N GLN A 74 3.83 -13.70 -0.94
CA GLN A 74 2.58 -14.44 -1.08
C GLN A 74 2.22 -14.56 -2.55
N GLU A 75 1.62 -15.68 -2.95
CA GLU A 75 1.02 -15.81 -4.28
C GLU A 75 -0.47 -15.50 -4.15
N ARG A 76 -0.98 -14.56 -4.96
CA ARG A 76 -2.41 -14.26 -5.03
C ARG A 76 -2.91 -14.35 -6.44
N CYS A 77 -4.10 -14.92 -6.58
CA CYS A 77 -4.83 -14.84 -7.82
C CYS A 77 -5.26 -13.41 -8.06
N CYS A 78 -4.77 -12.94 -9.22
CA CYS A 78 -5.47 -12.17 -10.22
C CYS A 78 -6.05 -10.83 -9.75
N PHE A 79 -5.27 -9.76 -9.97
CA PHE A 79 -5.80 -8.38 -9.96
C PHE A 79 -6.67 -8.10 -11.19
N GLU A 80 -6.41 -8.78 -12.31
CA GLU A 80 -7.24 -8.77 -13.51
C GLU A 80 -8.10 -10.05 -13.61
N PRO A 81 -9.34 -9.98 -14.11
CA PRO A 81 -10.15 -11.15 -14.38
C PRO A 81 -9.41 -12.07 -15.35
N ASN A 82 -9.12 -13.29 -14.90
CA ASN A 82 -8.38 -14.31 -15.62
C ASN A 82 -6.86 -14.06 -15.83
N GLY A 83 -6.26 -13.13 -15.10
CA GLY A 83 -4.80 -12.95 -15.10
C GLY A 83 -4.07 -14.09 -14.37
N PRO A 84 -2.81 -14.38 -14.69
CA PRO A 84 -2.02 -15.34 -13.92
C PRO A 84 -1.79 -14.83 -12.49
N PHE A 85 -1.48 -15.75 -11.57
CA PHE A 85 -1.22 -15.37 -10.17
C PHE A 85 -0.03 -14.41 -10.08
N SER A 86 -0.20 -13.34 -9.29
CA SER A 86 0.88 -12.41 -8.99
C SER A 86 1.63 -12.86 -7.74
N ILE A 87 2.92 -12.59 -7.69
CA ILE A 87 3.68 -12.66 -6.43
C ILE A 87 3.59 -11.29 -5.77
N LEU A 88 3.24 -11.26 -4.48
CA LEU A 88 3.13 -10.07 -3.67
C LEU A 88 4.21 -10.05 -2.60
N VAL A 89 4.95 -8.96 -2.52
CA VAL A 89 5.90 -8.69 -1.43
C VAL A 89 5.39 -7.50 -0.63
N GLN A 90 5.11 -7.71 0.65
CA GLN A 90 4.65 -6.62 1.51
C GLN A 90 5.81 -5.65 1.76
N VAL A 91 5.58 -4.38 1.45
CA VAL A 91 6.58 -3.30 1.63
C VAL A 91 6.20 -2.31 2.70
N GLY A 92 4.95 -2.30 3.12
CA GLY A 92 4.47 -1.39 4.15
C GLY A 92 3.13 -1.79 4.74
N LYS A 93 2.73 -1.03 5.75
CA LYS A 93 1.36 -0.92 6.25
C LYS A 93 1.08 0.56 6.38
N GLU A 94 -0.02 1.02 5.82
CA GLU A 94 -0.46 2.39 6.03
C GLU A 94 -1.32 2.46 7.29
N ASP A 95 -0.94 3.30 8.25
CA ASP A 95 -1.78 3.62 9.40
C ASP A 95 -3.07 4.28 8.90
N LYS A 96 -4.21 3.60 9.08
CA LYS A 96 -5.52 4.13 8.69
C LYS A 96 -6.35 4.56 9.90
N PRO A 97 -7.36 5.43 9.71
CA PRO A 97 -8.32 5.74 10.75
C PRO A 97 -9.03 4.48 11.26
N TRP A 98 -9.51 4.49 12.51
CA TRP A 98 -10.13 3.34 13.18
C TRP A 98 -11.35 2.73 12.45
N TYR A 99 -11.98 3.47 11.54
CA TYR A 99 -13.12 3.01 10.72
C TYR A 99 -12.69 2.34 9.39
N CYS A 100 -11.39 2.31 9.11
CA CYS A 100 -10.81 1.59 7.98
C CYS A 100 -9.93 0.47 8.53
N SER A 101 -10.01 -0.72 7.93
CA SER A 101 -9.04 -1.79 8.18
C SER A 101 -7.63 -1.32 7.79
N GLU A 102 -6.59 -1.82 8.47
CA GLU A 102 -5.21 -1.61 8.03
C GLU A 102 -5.02 -2.32 6.68
N TRP A 103 -4.52 -1.58 5.68
CA TRP A 103 -4.25 -2.12 4.35
C TRP A 103 -2.74 -2.26 4.15
N PRO A 104 -2.24 -3.50 3.99
CA PRO A 104 -0.85 -3.72 3.62
C PRO A 104 -0.59 -3.24 2.19
N ASP A 105 0.51 -2.50 2.01
CA ASP A 105 1.03 -2.12 0.70
C ASP A 105 1.94 -3.22 0.17
N TYR A 106 1.75 -3.57 -1.10
CA TYR A 106 2.51 -4.61 -1.76
C TYR A 106 3.23 -4.09 -3.01
N VAL A 107 4.41 -4.65 -3.27
CA VAL A 107 4.96 -4.71 -4.62
C VAL A 107 4.44 -5.97 -5.26
N ALA A 108 3.70 -5.81 -6.36
CA ALA A 108 3.16 -6.90 -7.16
C ALA A 108 4.07 -7.21 -8.35
N PHE A 109 4.35 -8.49 -8.52
CA PHE A 109 5.09 -9.07 -9.64
C PHE A 109 4.10 -9.85 -10.48
N GLU A 110 3.75 -9.29 -11.64
CA GLU A 110 2.79 -9.88 -12.57
C GLU A 110 3.51 -10.64 -13.69
N PHE A 111 2.98 -11.81 -13.98
CA PHE A 111 3.57 -12.72 -14.94
C PHE A 111 2.74 -12.82 -16.22
N SER A 112 3.33 -13.37 -17.27
CA SER A 112 2.67 -13.65 -18.54
C SER A 112 3.01 -15.06 -19.00
N ALA A 113 2.05 -15.73 -19.63
CA ALA A 113 2.21 -17.06 -20.17
C ALA A 113 3.20 -17.07 -21.36
N THR A 114 4.19 -17.96 -21.32
CA THR A 114 5.32 -17.97 -22.27
C THR A 114 5.12 -18.74 -23.56
N ALA A 115 4.18 -19.69 -23.64
CA ALA A 115 4.12 -20.60 -24.81
C ALA A 115 2.70 -21.05 -25.19
N THR A 116 1.82 -21.23 -24.21
CA THR A 116 0.44 -21.65 -24.43
C THR A 116 -0.44 -20.95 -23.40
N PRO A 117 -1.64 -20.47 -23.76
CA PRO A 117 -2.63 -20.05 -22.77
C PRO A 117 -2.89 -21.27 -21.87
N HIS A 118 -2.34 -21.24 -20.67
CA HIS A 118 -2.65 -22.23 -19.65
C HIS A 118 -3.96 -21.83 -18.96
N ARG A 119 -4.58 -22.75 -18.21
CA ARG A 119 -5.89 -22.47 -17.61
C ARG A 119 -5.79 -21.24 -16.71
N VAL A 120 -6.91 -20.54 -16.55
CA VAL A 120 -7.06 -19.28 -15.79
C VAL A 120 -6.45 -19.29 -14.37
N PHE A 121 -6.22 -20.46 -13.79
CA PHE A 121 -5.66 -20.63 -12.43
C PHE A 121 -4.40 -21.48 -12.38
N GLU A 122 -3.80 -21.77 -13.53
CA GLU A 122 -2.58 -22.56 -13.62
C GLU A 122 -1.38 -21.63 -13.39
N ILE A 123 -0.57 -21.95 -12.38
CA ILE A 123 0.63 -21.19 -12.01
C ILE A 123 1.82 -21.95 -12.57
N LEU A 124 2.46 -21.44 -13.62
CA LEU A 124 3.64 -22.08 -14.18
C LEU A 124 4.91 -21.38 -13.69
N GLU A 125 5.88 -22.20 -13.29
CA GLU A 125 7.22 -21.73 -12.92
C GLU A 125 7.96 -21.13 -14.12
N SER A 126 7.50 -21.42 -15.34
CA SER A 126 7.98 -20.85 -16.61
C SER A 126 7.31 -19.54 -17.02
N ASP A 127 6.31 -19.05 -16.28
CA ASP A 127 5.70 -17.75 -16.58
C ASP A 127 6.75 -16.65 -16.47
N VAL A 128 6.65 -15.64 -17.32
CA VAL A 128 7.64 -14.59 -17.40
C VAL A 128 7.14 -13.30 -16.78
N LEU A 129 7.97 -12.70 -15.92
CA LEU A 129 7.70 -11.42 -15.29
C LEU A 129 7.54 -10.33 -16.35
N LYS A 130 6.35 -9.75 -16.39
CA LYS A 130 5.97 -8.72 -17.36
C LYS A 130 5.92 -7.34 -16.72
N LEU A 131 5.42 -7.25 -15.49
CA LEU A 131 5.19 -5.97 -14.81
C LEU A 131 5.54 -6.09 -13.32
N VAL A 132 6.17 -5.04 -12.80
CA VAL A 132 6.36 -4.81 -11.37
C VAL A 132 5.73 -3.48 -11.04
N HIS A 133 4.76 -3.48 -10.13
CA HIS A 133 4.03 -2.27 -9.77
C HIS A 133 3.60 -2.30 -8.29
N LEU A 134 3.16 -1.15 -7.78
CA LEU A 134 2.65 -1.02 -6.43
C LEU A 134 1.15 -1.25 -6.44
N THR A 135 0.67 -2.02 -5.45
CA THR A 135 -0.74 -2.25 -5.26
C THR A 135 -1.09 -2.22 -3.79
N SER A 136 -2.30 -1.75 -3.49
CA SER A 136 -2.94 -1.89 -2.20
C SER A 136 -4.17 -2.76 -2.41
N ASN A 137 -4.45 -3.70 -1.50
CA ASN A 137 -5.75 -4.37 -1.53
C ASN A 137 -6.80 -3.33 -1.13
N GLY A 138 -7.45 -2.72 -2.11
CA GLY A 138 -8.47 -1.70 -1.90
C GLY A 138 -9.84 -2.29 -1.57
N GLU A 139 -9.95 -3.10 -0.52
CA GLU A 139 -11.28 -3.35 0.05
C GLU A 139 -11.67 -2.14 0.93
N GLY A 140 -12.95 -1.77 0.94
CA GLY A 140 -13.40 -0.42 1.32
C GLY A 140 -13.17 -0.05 2.80
N CYS A 141 -13.05 1.26 3.05
CA CYS A 141 -13.44 1.83 4.34
C CYS A 141 -14.96 1.69 4.49
N LEU A 142 -15.43 1.38 5.71
CA LEU A 142 -16.86 1.33 6.03
C LEU A 142 -17.56 2.66 5.77
#